data_AF-A0A5F0JJM6-F1
#
_entry.id   AF-A0A5F0JJM6-F1
#
_cell.length_a   1.000
_cell.length_b   1.000
_cell.length_c   1.000
_cell.angle_alpha   90.00
_cell.angle_beta   90.00
_cell.angle_gamma   90.00
#
_symmetry.space_group_name_H-M   'P 1'
#
loop_
_entity.id
_entity.type
_entity.pdbx_description
1 polymer ?
#
loop_
_entity_poly.entity_id
_entity_poly.type
_entity_poly.pdbx_seq_one_letter_code
_entity_poly.pdbx_strand_id
1 'polypeptide(L)'
;MTNFDAAAGISVTELNTLLGEYYKNAPSTNDPFKGSLPKTLPNLGAVTLTWDVGAAPSLIFGPPTLDIWNAALAPNGKANGAQSIPLPSLPMVQLTLPTLTASYTLGSAPSVGGTAPSVVVYATLTFTPGTLALDLVAVSLDESRFSTWDKAIFNLMLLPQIFASANQALAIVHLPSLDWKGVTLNPIQLQLTTSYLLGATTLTSNTSALDIEGVTWPTDDVFVIASNTLLNTAMATFLQPYQGHPFSDSGDFKKLADWSYSGSISSLSATVKQVAPLTINAQLSASLNAKATLTAAGMALAAAGCAIGAALL
;
A
#
# COMPACT_ATOMS: atom_id res chain seq x y z
N MET A 1 -1.54 20.60 -11.50
CA MET A 1 -2.07 19.70 -12.56
C MET A 1 -1.63 18.34 -12.11
N THR A 2 -2.58 17.44 -11.85
CA THR A 2 -2.32 16.11 -11.31
C THR A 2 -1.25 15.38 -12.11
N ASN A 3 -0.24 14.86 -11.42
CA ASN A 3 0.89 14.15 -11.98
C ASN A 3 1.23 12.94 -11.11
N PHE A 4 0.83 11.75 -11.56
CA PHE A 4 1.18 10.46 -10.98
C PHE A 4 1.17 9.39 -12.06
N ASP A 5 1.92 8.31 -11.87
CA ASP A 5 1.96 7.16 -12.78
C ASP A 5 1.19 5.96 -12.23
N ALA A 6 1.20 5.76 -10.91
CA ALA A 6 0.33 4.84 -10.22
C ALA A 6 -0.27 5.51 -9.00
N ALA A 7 -1.53 5.21 -8.72
CA ALA A 7 -2.16 5.50 -7.45
C ALA A 7 -3.04 4.32 -7.04
N ALA A 8 -3.10 4.06 -5.74
CA ALA A 8 -4.00 3.07 -5.16
C ALA A 8 -4.69 3.68 -3.94
N GLY A 9 -5.92 3.24 -3.70
CA GLY A 9 -6.69 3.67 -2.55
C GLY A 9 -7.36 2.49 -1.88
N ILE A 10 -7.42 2.56 -0.56
CA ILE A 10 -8.24 1.68 0.27
C ILE A 10 -9.16 2.54 1.12
N SER A 11 -10.44 2.21 1.12
CA SER A 11 -11.45 2.94 1.89
C SER A 11 -11.31 2.65 3.38
N VAL A 12 -11.75 3.58 4.23
CA VAL A 12 -11.85 3.36 5.67
C VAL A 12 -12.81 2.21 6.00
N THR A 13 -13.83 1.99 5.16
CA THR A 13 -14.77 0.86 5.27
C THR A 13 -14.02 -0.46 5.10
N GLU A 14 -13.21 -0.60 4.05
CA GLU A 14 -12.46 -1.82 3.81
C GLU A 14 -11.38 -2.06 4.87
N LEU A 15 -10.69 -1.01 5.31
CA LEU A 15 -9.76 -1.12 6.43
C LEU A 15 -10.44 -1.60 7.71
N ASN A 16 -11.69 -1.20 7.95
CA ASN A 16 -12.50 -1.70 9.06
C ASN A 16 -12.89 -3.17 8.88
N THR A 17 -13.20 -3.60 7.66
CA THR A 17 -13.40 -5.02 7.34
C THR A 17 -12.15 -5.83 7.66
N LEU A 18 -10.99 -5.42 7.15
CA LEU A 18 -9.69 -6.08 7.39
C LEU A 18 -9.32 -6.10 8.87
N LEU A 19 -9.55 -5.00 9.58
CA LEU A 19 -9.29 -4.92 11.03
C LEU A 19 -10.21 -5.88 11.82
N GLY A 20 -11.48 -5.99 11.41
CA GLY A 20 -12.42 -6.94 11.98
C GLY A 20 -12.03 -8.39 11.71
N GLU A 21 -11.49 -8.70 10.53
CA GLU A 21 -10.95 -10.02 10.21
C GLU A 21 -9.67 -10.33 11.00
N TYR A 22 -8.77 -9.35 11.11
CA TYR A 22 -7.54 -9.50 11.90
C TYR A 22 -7.85 -9.71 13.38
N TYR A 23 -8.84 -9.00 13.95
CA TYR A 23 -9.32 -9.22 15.31
C TYR A 23 -9.80 -10.65 15.54
N LYS A 24 -10.62 -11.19 14.63
CA LYS A 24 -11.15 -12.57 14.74
C LYS A 24 -10.06 -13.64 14.65
N ASN A 25 -8.98 -13.35 13.91
CA ASN A 25 -7.92 -14.29 13.59
C ASN A 25 -6.59 -13.92 14.27
N ALA A 26 -6.63 -13.10 15.33
CA ALA A 26 -5.44 -12.63 16.00
C ALA A 26 -4.60 -13.82 16.52
N PRO A 27 -3.27 -13.85 16.30
CA PRO A 27 -2.44 -14.96 16.73
C PRO A 27 -2.42 -15.07 18.25
N SER A 28 -2.73 -16.25 18.81
CA SER A 28 -2.78 -16.46 20.26
C SER A 28 -1.44 -16.20 20.98
N THR A 29 -0.32 -16.26 20.27
CA THR A 29 1.03 -16.04 20.83
C THR A 29 1.44 -14.57 20.86
N ASN A 30 0.74 -13.69 20.15
CA ASN A 30 1.02 -12.26 20.08
C ASN A 30 -0.25 -11.48 19.72
N ASP A 31 -1.31 -11.71 20.50
CA ASP A 31 -2.60 -11.08 20.29
C ASP A 31 -2.54 -9.62 20.77
N PRO A 32 -2.65 -8.63 19.88
CA PRO A 32 -2.63 -7.23 20.30
C PRO A 32 -3.91 -6.82 21.04
N PHE A 33 -5.00 -7.57 20.91
CA PHE A 33 -6.32 -7.25 21.46
C PHE A 33 -6.54 -7.86 22.84
N LYS A 34 -5.72 -8.84 23.22
CA LYS A 34 -5.79 -9.48 24.53
C LYS A 34 -4.42 -9.88 25.03
N GLY A 35 -4.06 -9.46 26.23
CA GLY A 35 -2.75 -9.78 26.75
C GLY A 35 -2.50 -9.38 28.20
N SER A 36 -1.28 -9.68 28.64
CA SER A 36 -0.75 -9.32 29.92
C SER A 36 0.69 -8.85 29.76
N LEU A 37 1.02 -7.68 30.31
CA LEU A 37 2.33 -7.06 30.24
C LEU A 37 2.84 -6.80 31.66
N PRO A 38 3.82 -7.59 32.14
CA PRO A 38 4.56 -7.25 33.35
C PRO A 38 5.49 -6.07 33.05
N LYS A 39 5.44 -5.02 33.88
CA LYS A 39 6.27 -3.83 33.77
C LYS A 39 6.60 -3.29 35.15
N THR A 40 7.84 -2.89 35.37
CA THR A 40 8.22 -2.17 36.59
C THR A 40 8.07 -0.67 36.34
N LEU A 41 7.19 -0.02 37.10
CA LEU A 41 6.96 1.42 36.97
C LEU A 41 7.71 2.18 38.06
N PRO A 42 8.33 3.34 37.73
CA PRO A 42 8.91 4.24 38.73
C PRO A 42 7.86 4.60 39.79
N ASN A 43 8.22 4.48 41.07
CA ASN A 43 7.38 4.77 42.25
C ASN A 43 6.22 3.78 42.55
N LEU A 44 5.93 2.82 41.67
CA LEU A 44 4.90 1.79 41.89
C LEU A 44 5.50 0.38 42.05
N GLY A 45 6.71 0.14 41.52
CA GLY A 45 7.31 -1.19 41.54
C GLY A 45 6.71 -2.10 40.46
N ALA A 46 6.65 -3.40 40.73
CA ALA A 46 6.19 -4.39 39.75
C ALA A 46 4.67 -4.29 39.54
N VAL A 47 4.28 -3.94 38.31
CA VAL A 47 2.89 -3.86 37.85
C VAL A 47 2.68 -4.91 36.76
N THR A 48 1.57 -5.63 36.81
CA THR A 48 1.10 -6.43 35.68
C THR A 48 -0.15 -5.79 35.12
N LEU A 49 -0.07 -5.32 33.87
CA LEU A 49 -1.22 -4.80 33.12
C LEU A 49 -1.87 -5.93 32.35
N THR A 50 -3.18 -6.06 32.42
CA THR A 50 -3.95 -6.97 31.56
C THR A 50 -4.99 -6.21 30.78
N TRP A 51 -5.23 -6.63 29.54
CA TRP A 51 -6.25 -6.03 28.67
C TRP A 51 -6.98 -7.09 27.87
N ASP A 52 -8.24 -6.79 27.58
CA ASP A 52 -9.12 -7.56 26.72
C ASP A 52 -10.06 -6.61 25.98
N VAL A 53 -9.90 -6.54 24.66
CA VAL A 53 -10.78 -5.77 23.77
C VAL A 53 -11.96 -6.67 23.38
N GLY A 54 -13.14 -6.35 23.90
CA GLY A 54 -14.32 -7.22 23.85
C GLY A 54 -15.03 -7.29 22.49
N ALA A 55 -14.66 -6.45 21.52
CA ALA A 55 -15.20 -6.45 20.17
C ALA A 55 -14.20 -5.85 19.17
N ALA A 56 -14.37 -6.18 17.88
CA ALA A 56 -13.51 -5.67 16.81
C ALA A 56 -13.40 -4.13 16.85
N PRO A 57 -12.16 -3.59 16.87
CA PRO A 57 -11.94 -2.15 16.76
C PRO A 57 -12.40 -1.57 15.42
N SER A 58 -12.60 -0.25 15.40
CA SER A 58 -12.91 0.48 14.17
C SER A 58 -12.08 1.76 14.04
N LEU A 59 -11.69 2.08 12.82
CA LEU A 59 -10.97 3.26 12.39
C LEU A 59 -11.91 4.30 11.81
N ILE A 60 -11.61 5.56 12.09
CA ILE A 60 -12.15 6.74 11.43
C ILE A 60 -10.97 7.61 10.99
N PHE A 61 -11.05 8.18 9.80
CA PHE A 61 -10.06 9.13 9.30
C PHE A 61 -10.50 10.56 9.57
N GLY A 62 -9.55 11.36 10.05
CA GLY A 62 -9.76 12.76 10.36
C GLY A 62 -9.68 13.10 11.84
N PRO A 63 -9.54 14.39 12.14
CA PRO A 63 -9.54 14.87 13.51
C PRO A 63 -10.92 14.68 14.16
N PRO A 64 -10.99 14.51 15.49
CA PRO A 64 -12.26 14.61 16.22
C PRO A 64 -12.82 16.04 16.17
N THR A 65 -14.05 16.23 16.65
CA THR A 65 -14.57 17.57 16.91
C THR A 65 -13.77 18.26 18.01
N LEU A 66 -13.77 19.60 18.03
CA LEU A 66 -13.02 20.36 19.04
C LEU A 66 -13.47 20.04 20.48
N ASP A 67 -14.77 19.81 20.69
CA ASP A 67 -15.30 19.47 22.02
C ASP A 67 -14.80 18.10 22.49
N ILE A 68 -14.79 17.10 21.60
CA ILE A 68 -14.26 15.77 21.89
C ILE A 68 -12.75 15.87 22.15
N TRP A 69 -12.02 16.64 21.34
CA TRP A 69 -10.59 16.87 21.51
C TRP A 69 -10.26 17.48 22.86
N ASN A 70 -10.97 18.54 23.24
CA ASN A 70 -10.74 19.26 24.49
C ASN A 70 -10.97 18.38 25.72
N ALA A 71 -11.90 17.42 25.64
CA ALA A 71 -12.17 16.45 26.69
C ALA A 71 -11.20 15.26 26.68
N ALA A 72 -10.52 14.97 25.57
CA ALA A 72 -9.57 13.87 25.47
C ALA A 72 -8.33 14.11 26.35
N LEU A 73 -7.77 13.02 26.87
CA LEU A 73 -6.60 13.01 27.74
C LEU A 73 -5.33 12.99 26.90
N ALA A 74 -4.44 13.95 27.16
CA ALA A 74 -3.09 14.01 26.65
C ALA A 74 -2.22 12.91 27.29
N PRO A 75 -0.99 12.66 26.79
CA PRO A 75 -0.09 11.63 27.33
C PRO A 75 0.24 11.80 28.82
N ASN A 76 0.07 13.01 29.38
CA ASN A 76 0.31 13.30 30.79
C ASN A 76 -0.92 13.08 31.70
N GLY A 77 -2.03 12.54 31.16
CA GLY A 77 -3.25 12.30 31.91
C GLY A 77 -4.16 13.50 32.13
N LYS A 78 -3.86 14.66 31.53
CA LYS A 78 -4.70 15.87 31.64
C LYS A 78 -5.50 16.07 30.35
N ALA A 79 -6.69 16.63 30.49
CA ALA A 79 -7.52 16.98 29.33
C ALA A 79 -6.84 18.02 28.44
N ASN A 80 -6.85 17.83 27.12
CA ASN A 80 -6.21 18.72 26.15
C ASN A 80 -6.70 20.17 26.28
N GLY A 81 -8.00 20.37 26.51
CA GLY A 81 -8.60 21.69 26.67
C GLY A 81 -8.12 22.42 27.93
N ALA A 82 -7.88 21.69 29.02
CA ALA A 82 -7.31 22.25 30.26
C ALA A 82 -5.84 22.69 30.08
N GLN A 83 -5.19 22.21 29.03
CA GLN A 83 -3.81 22.53 28.70
C GLN A 83 -3.67 23.42 27.45
N SER A 84 -4.79 23.82 26.84
CA SER A 84 -4.81 24.54 25.57
C SER A 84 -3.98 23.85 24.46
N ILE A 85 -3.98 22.51 24.43
CA ILE A 85 -3.30 21.75 23.38
C ILE A 85 -4.13 21.89 22.09
N PRO A 86 -3.56 22.43 21.00
CA PRO A 86 -4.30 22.63 19.75
C PRO A 86 -4.65 21.28 19.12
N LEU A 87 -5.82 21.21 18.48
CA LEU A 87 -6.23 20.08 17.66
C LEU A 87 -5.24 19.96 16.47
N PRO A 88 -4.54 18.82 16.30
CA PRO A 88 -3.62 18.65 15.20
C PRO A 88 -4.35 18.73 13.85
N SER A 89 -3.66 19.25 12.83
CA SER A 89 -4.11 19.15 11.45
C SER A 89 -3.96 17.71 10.94
N LEU A 90 -4.69 17.36 9.88
CA LEU A 90 -4.50 16.11 9.14
C LEU A 90 -3.02 15.90 8.78
N PRO A 91 -2.56 14.64 8.66
CA PRO A 91 -3.34 13.39 8.71
C PRO A 91 -3.50 12.82 10.13
N MET A 92 -4.75 12.50 10.51
CA MET A 92 -5.10 11.92 11.81
C MET A 92 -6.00 10.69 11.64
N VAL A 93 -5.85 9.73 12.54
CA VAL A 93 -6.72 8.56 12.65
C VAL A 93 -7.27 8.43 14.06
N GLN A 94 -8.50 7.93 14.15
CA GLN A 94 -9.17 7.63 15.41
C GLN A 94 -9.45 6.13 15.43
N LEU A 95 -8.85 5.41 16.37
CA LEU A 95 -9.11 3.99 16.61
C LEU A 95 -10.07 3.88 17.79
N THR A 96 -11.28 3.42 17.52
CA THR A 96 -12.30 3.14 18.55
C THR A 96 -12.21 1.68 18.96
N LEU A 97 -12.01 1.46 20.26
CA LEU A 97 -12.17 0.18 20.94
C LEU A 97 -13.58 0.18 21.55
N PRO A 98 -14.54 -0.61 21.02
CA PRO A 98 -15.93 -0.53 21.49
C PRO A 98 -16.08 -0.90 22.96
N THR A 99 -15.24 -1.82 23.44
CA THR A 99 -15.20 -2.23 24.84
C THR A 99 -13.79 -2.64 25.17
N LEU A 100 -13.20 -2.01 26.18
CA LEU A 100 -11.89 -2.36 26.72
C LEU A 100 -12.06 -2.74 28.19
N THR A 101 -11.78 -4.00 28.50
CA THR A 101 -11.59 -4.42 29.89
C THR A 101 -10.11 -4.38 30.19
N ALA A 102 -9.72 -3.58 31.17
CA ALA A 102 -8.33 -3.46 31.58
C ALA A 102 -8.22 -3.56 33.09
N SER A 103 -7.18 -4.21 33.56
CA SER A 103 -6.85 -4.24 34.97
C SER A 103 -5.35 -4.14 35.18
N TYR A 104 -4.95 -3.69 36.35
CA TYR A 104 -3.57 -3.72 36.80
C TYR A 104 -3.48 -4.46 38.13
N THR A 105 -2.33 -5.06 38.39
CA THR A 105 -1.99 -5.72 39.65
C THR A 105 -0.67 -5.17 40.14
N LEU A 106 -0.62 -4.70 41.39
CA LEU A 106 0.57 -4.12 42.02
C LEU A 106 1.18 -5.13 43.01
N GLY A 107 2.28 -5.78 42.65
CA GLY A 107 2.87 -6.84 43.46
C GLY A 107 1.86 -7.96 43.77
N SER A 108 1.57 -8.19 45.06
CA SER A 108 0.57 -9.17 45.54
C SER A 108 -0.79 -8.56 45.89
N ALA A 109 -1.01 -7.26 45.63
CA ALA A 109 -2.29 -6.61 45.88
C ALA A 109 -3.39 -7.16 44.96
N PRO A 110 -4.67 -7.10 45.36
CA PRO A 110 -5.78 -7.44 44.47
C PRO A 110 -5.73 -6.63 43.18
N SER A 111 -6.11 -7.27 42.06
CA SER A 111 -6.20 -6.57 40.78
C SER A 111 -7.28 -5.49 40.83
N VAL A 112 -6.92 -4.29 40.37
CA VAL A 112 -7.84 -3.16 40.21
C VAL A 112 -8.07 -2.96 38.73
N GLY A 113 -9.32 -2.88 38.31
CA GLY A 113 -9.66 -2.76 36.89
C GLY A 113 -11.13 -2.49 36.66
N GLY A 114 -11.47 -2.34 35.39
CA GLY A 114 -12.83 -2.08 34.95
C GLY A 114 -13.00 -2.25 33.45
N THR A 115 -14.24 -2.13 33.03
CA THR A 115 -14.62 -2.16 31.61
C THR A 115 -15.05 -0.76 31.20
N ALA A 116 -14.33 -0.19 30.22
CA ALA A 116 -14.63 1.10 29.62
C ALA A 116 -15.31 0.88 28.25
N PRO A 117 -16.52 1.42 28.04
CA PRO A 117 -17.12 1.47 26.71
C PRO A 117 -16.47 2.58 25.86
N SER A 118 -16.41 2.37 24.55
CA SER A 118 -16.05 3.39 23.55
C SER A 118 -14.74 4.14 23.85
N VAL A 119 -13.65 3.41 24.08
CA VAL A 119 -12.33 4.03 24.23
C VAL A 119 -11.83 4.45 22.84
N VAL A 120 -11.54 5.74 22.64
CA VAL A 120 -11.05 6.26 21.36
C VAL A 120 -9.61 6.71 21.51
N VAL A 121 -8.77 6.23 20.61
CA VAL A 121 -7.34 6.46 20.57
C VAL A 121 -7.03 7.34 19.36
N TYR A 122 -6.44 8.51 19.58
CA TYR A 122 -6.13 9.47 18.52
C TYR A 122 -4.65 9.43 18.17
N ALA A 123 -4.32 9.20 16.90
CA ALA A 123 -2.95 9.20 16.42
C ALA A 123 -2.78 10.13 15.22
N THR A 124 -1.62 10.79 15.15
CA THR A 124 -1.16 11.52 13.97
C THR A 124 -0.32 10.59 13.10
N LEU A 125 -0.42 10.75 11.78
CA LEU A 125 0.42 10.03 10.83
C LEU A 125 1.50 10.95 10.30
N THR A 126 2.72 10.44 10.19
CA THR A 126 3.79 11.12 9.45
C THR A 126 4.16 10.27 8.26
N PHE A 127 4.00 10.84 7.07
CA PHE A 127 4.33 10.19 5.81
C PHE A 127 5.71 10.66 5.35
N THR A 128 6.67 9.75 5.33
CA THR A 128 7.99 9.95 4.70
C THR A 128 8.14 8.96 3.55
N PRO A 129 8.84 9.28 2.45
CA PRO A 129 8.93 8.40 1.28
C PRO A 129 9.27 6.95 1.66
N GLY A 130 8.36 6.00 1.37
CA GLY A 130 8.52 4.58 1.70
C GLY A 130 8.30 4.17 3.17
N THR A 131 7.81 5.08 4.01
CA THR A 131 7.62 4.85 5.46
C THR A 131 6.39 5.56 6.01
N LEU A 132 5.74 4.93 6.98
CA LEU A 132 4.64 5.50 7.75
C LEU A 132 5.00 5.44 9.23
N ALA A 133 5.04 6.59 9.89
CA ALA A 133 5.16 6.69 11.34
C ALA A 133 3.80 7.06 11.95
N LEU A 134 3.49 6.46 13.10
CA LEU A 134 2.27 6.72 13.85
C LEU A 134 2.66 7.22 15.23
N ASP A 135 2.11 8.35 15.63
CA ASP A 135 2.32 8.93 16.96
C ASP A 135 0.99 9.01 17.69
N LEU A 136 0.91 8.34 18.84
CA LEU A 136 -0.26 8.44 19.71
C LEU A 136 -0.25 9.80 20.42
N VAL A 137 -1.31 10.59 20.22
CA VAL A 137 -1.39 11.97 20.72
C VAL A 137 -2.42 12.17 21.82
N ALA A 138 -3.53 11.43 21.84
CA ALA A 138 -4.54 11.56 22.87
C ALA A 138 -5.40 10.28 23.00
N VAL A 139 -6.12 10.16 24.11
CA VAL A 139 -7.11 9.10 24.35
C VAL A 139 -8.38 9.71 24.95
N SER A 140 -9.55 9.35 24.42
CA SER A 140 -10.84 9.57 25.07
C SER A 140 -11.29 8.28 25.75
N LEU A 141 -11.65 8.37 27.01
CA LEU A 141 -12.20 7.26 27.79
C LEU A 141 -13.30 7.81 28.70
N ASP A 142 -14.40 7.08 28.86
CA ASP A 142 -15.41 7.43 29.85
C ASP A 142 -14.97 6.99 31.25
N GLU A 143 -14.48 7.95 32.03
CA GLU A 143 -14.08 7.73 33.41
C GLU A 143 -15.24 7.86 34.41
N SER A 144 -16.49 8.06 33.98
CA SER A 144 -17.63 8.32 34.89
C SER A 144 -17.79 7.29 36.00
N ARG A 145 -17.37 6.05 35.74
CA ARG A 145 -17.46 4.90 36.65
C ARG A 145 -16.21 4.67 37.51
N PHE A 146 -15.13 5.43 37.28
CA PHE A 146 -13.89 5.25 38.03
C PHE A 146 -14.01 5.96 39.38
N SER A 147 -13.50 5.34 40.45
CA SER A 147 -13.35 6.07 41.71
C SER A 147 -12.33 7.19 41.54
N THR A 148 -12.40 8.25 42.37
CA THR A 148 -11.44 9.38 42.30
C THR A 148 -9.99 8.92 42.45
N TRP A 149 -9.77 7.89 43.26
CA TRP A 149 -8.45 7.30 43.48
C TRP A 149 -7.96 6.53 42.25
N ASP A 150 -8.83 5.74 41.62
CA ASP A 150 -8.51 4.98 40.41
C ASP A 150 -8.23 5.90 39.22
N LYS A 151 -8.99 6.99 39.09
CA LYS A 151 -8.72 8.05 38.10
C LYS A 151 -7.33 8.64 38.28
N ALA A 152 -6.94 8.97 39.51
CA ALA A 152 -5.64 9.58 39.78
C ALA A 152 -4.49 8.63 39.42
N ILE A 153 -4.58 7.35 39.79
CA ILE A 153 -3.55 6.34 39.45
C ILE A 153 -3.51 6.11 37.94
N PHE A 154 -4.67 5.91 37.30
CA PHE A 154 -4.74 5.67 35.87
C PHE A 154 -4.17 6.85 35.08
N ASN A 155 -4.65 8.08 35.34
CA ASN A 155 -4.24 9.26 34.59
C ASN A 155 -2.81 9.70 34.86
N LEU A 156 -2.38 9.73 36.13
CA LEU A 156 -1.06 10.29 36.46
C LEU A 156 0.07 9.26 36.33
N MET A 157 -0.22 7.96 36.41
CA MET A 157 0.82 6.93 36.49
C MET A 157 0.78 5.92 35.35
N LEU A 158 -0.40 5.43 34.96
CA LEU A 158 -0.51 4.39 33.93
C LEU A 158 -0.57 4.96 32.51
N LEU A 159 -1.39 5.99 32.29
CA LEU A 159 -1.58 6.58 30.96
C LEU A 159 -0.26 7.06 30.34
N PRO A 160 0.63 7.80 31.02
CA PRO A 160 1.90 8.22 30.44
C PRO A 160 2.80 7.03 30.05
N GLN A 161 2.71 5.94 30.80
CA GLN A 161 3.49 4.73 30.55
C GLN A 161 2.93 3.90 29.40
N ILE A 162 1.59 3.90 29.23
CA ILE A 162 0.91 3.32 28.08
C ILE A 162 1.30 4.08 26.83
N PHE A 163 1.26 5.42 26.85
CA PHE A 163 1.69 6.24 25.72
C PHE A 163 3.18 6.03 25.39
N ALA A 164 4.06 6.02 26.38
CA ALA A 164 5.49 5.76 26.16
C ALA A 164 5.73 4.37 25.55
N SER A 165 5.06 3.34 26.05
CA SER A 165 5.17 1.98 25.50
C SER A 165 4.53 1.84 24.11
N ALA A 166 3.37 2.47 23.90
CA ALA A 166 2.69 2.47 22.60
C ALA A 166 3.55 3.17 21.56
N ASN A 167 4.09 4.35 21.83
CA ASN A 167 4.95 5.08 20.89
C ASN A 167 6.29 4.36 20.64
N GLN A 168 6.79 3.55 21.57
CA GLN A 168 7.95 2.68 21.34
C GLN A 168 7.60 1.43 20.50
N ALA A 169 6.38 0.91 20.65
CA ALA A 169 5.90 -0.29 19.97
C ALA A 169 5.31 -0.01 18.58
N LEU A 170 4.81 1.22 18.35
CA LEU A 170 4.40 1.71 17.05
C LEU A 170 5.64 1.80 16.16
N ALA A 171 5.92 0.71 15.47
CA ALA A 171 7.03 0.62 14.55
C ALA A 171 6.81 1.56 13.37
N ILE A 172 7.92 2.11 12.85
CA ILE A 172 7.93 2.70 11.51
C ILE A 172 7.53 1.58 10.54
N VAL A 173 6.37 1.74 9.90
CA VAL A 173 5.90 0.80 8.89
C VAL A 173 6.66 1.10 7.61
N HIS A 174 7.55 0.19 7.22
CA HIS A 174 8.22 0.24 5.93
C HIS A 174 7.26 -0.25 4.85
N LEU A 175 6.97 0.60 3.87
CA LEU A 175 6.21 0.20 2.70
C LEU A 175 7.10 -0.67 1.80
N PRO A 176 6.58 -1.77 1.24
CA PRO A 176 7.35 -2.55 0.30
C PRO A 176 7.71 -1.70 -0.92
N SER A 177 8.94 -1.83 -1.39
CA SER A 177 9.33 -1.27 -2.68
C SER A 177 8.52 -1.98 -3.77
N LEU A 178 7.84 -1.21 -4.63
CA LEU A 178 7.20 -1.76 -5.81
C LEU A 178 8.28 -2.07 -6.85
N ASP A 179 8.62 -3.35 -6.98
CA ASP A 179 9.49 -3.84 -8.05
C ASP A 179 8.65 -4.53 -9.13
N TRP A 180 8.55 -3.89 -10.29
CA TRP A 180 7.92 -4.44 -11.48
C TRP A 180 9.00 -4.75 -12.53
N LYS A 181 9.89 -5.69 -12.20
CA LYS A 181 10.89 -6.33 -13.10
C LYS A 181 11.31 -5.44 -14.28
N GLY A 182 12.10 -4.41 -13.98
CA GLY A 182 12.65 -3.47 -14.96
C GLY A 182 11.84 -2.18 -15.16
N VAL A 183 10.73 -2.01 -14.43
CA VAL A 183 10.07 -0.72 -14.23
C VAL A 183 10.50 -0.15 -12.88
N THR A 184 11.13 1.02 -12.92
CA THR A 184 11.61 1.72 -11.72
C THR A 184 10.64 2.83 -11.34
N LEU A 185 10.14 2.78 -10.10
CA LEU A 185 9.22 3.75 -9.52
C LEU A 185 9.93 4.54 -8.42
N ASN A 186 9.56 5.81 -8.27
CA ASN A 186 9.93 6.58 -7.10
C ASN A 186 9.26 5.98 -5.84
N PRO A 187 9.75 6.26 -4.62
CA PRO A 187 9.10 5.78 -3.41
C PRO A 187 7.63 6.22 -3.36
N ILE A 188 6.76 5.32 -2.88
CA ILE A 188 5.34 5.64 -2.68
C ILE A 188 5.25 6.80 -1.68
N GLN A 189 4.47 7.81 -2.06
CA GLN A 189 3.99 8.84 -1.14
C GLN A 189 2.57 8.49 -0.72
N LEU A 190 2.31 8.60 0.57
CA LEU A 190 1.00 8.35 1.16
C LEU A 190 0.29 9.66 1.44
N GLN A 191 -1.04 9.64 1.30
CA GLN A 191 -1.93 10.71 1.70
C GLN A 191 -3.16 10.13 2.38
N LEU A 192 -3.61 10.78 3.46
CA LEU A 192 -4.87 10.45 4.11
C LEU A 192 -5.94 11.45 3.72
N THR A 193 -7.10 10.94 3.30
CA THR A 193 -8.33 11.73 3.10
C THR A 193 -9.37 11.29 4.13
N THR A 194 -10.54 11.93 4.15
CA THR A 194 -11.63 11.54 5.05
C THR A 194 -12.18 10.13 4.78
N SER A 195 -12.01 9.61 3.55
CA SER A 195 -12.60 8.33 3.13
C SER A 195 -11.56 7.27 2.75
N TYR A 196 -10.36 7.69 2.33
CA TYR A 196 -9.35 6.79 1.77
C TYR A 196 -7.96 7.06 2.34
N LEU A 197 -7.20 5.98 2.52
CA LEU A 197 -5.75 6.01 2.55
C LEU A 197 -5.27 5.81 1.11
N LEU A 198 -4.57 6.82 0.59
CA LEU A 198 -4.08 6.85 -0.78
C LEU A 198 -2.57 6.65 -0.78
N GLY A 199 -2.08 5.86 -1.73
CA GLY A 199 -0.67 5.76 -2.06
C GLY A 199 -0.47 6.07 -3.53
N ALA A 200 0.47 6.97 -3.85
CA ALA A 200 0.77 7.33 -5.22
C ALA A 200 2.28 7.39 -5.48
N THR A 201 2.66 7.16 -6.73
CA THR A 201 4.05 7.18 -7.17
C THR A 201 4.15 7.58 -8.65
N THR A 202 5.35 7.98 -9.05
CA THR A 202 5.74 8.27 -10.43
C THR A 202 6.83 7.30 -10.89
N LEU A 203 6.92 7.09 -12.20
CA LEU A 203 8.10 6.48 -12.81
C LEU A 203 9.34 7.32 -12.50
N THR A 204 10.50 6.70 -12.32
CA THR A 204 11.76 7.46 -12.14
C THR A 204 12.12 8.30 -13.35
N SER A 205 11.61 7.96 -14.53
CA SER A 205 11.74 8.76 -15.76
C SER A 205 10.83 9.99 -15.79
N ASN A 206 9.82 10.06 -14.92
CA ASN A 206 8.96 11.22 -14.76
C ASN A 206 9.63 12.21 -13.79
N THR A 207 10.12 13.32 -14.33
CA THR A 207 10.86 14.35 -13.58
C THR A 207 9.95 15.36 -12.88
N SER A 208 8.65 15.34 -13.16
CA SER A 208 7.68 16.24 -12.52
C SER A 208 7.35 15.75 -11.11
N ALA A 209 7.14 16.70 -10.19
CA ALA A 209 6.76 16.38 -8.81
C ALA A 209 5.42 15.62 -8.77
N LEU A 210 5.31 14.65 -7.86
CA LEU A 210 4.04 13.95 -7.63
C LEU A 210 2.98 14.97 -7.19
N ASP A 211 1.83 14.96 -7.86
CA ASP A 211 0.67 15.78 -7.55
C ASP A 211 -0.59 14.94 -7.71
N ILE A 212 -1.34 14.76 -6.62
CA ILE A 212 -2.62 14.05 -6.61
C ILE A 212 -3.78 14.95 -6.19
N GLU A 213 -3.58 16.27 -6.18
CA GLU A 213 -4.62 17.24 -5.83
C GLU A 213 -5.67 17.36 -6.95
N GLY A 214 -6.96 17.31 -6.58
CA GLY A 214 -8.06 17.46 -7.54
C GLY A 214 -8.37 16.21 -8.37
N VAL A 215 -7.74 15.07 -8.07
CA VAL A 215 -8.12 13.78 -8.66
C VAL A 215 -9.52 13.39 -8.16
N THR A 216 -10.40 13.00 -9.08
CA THR A 216 -11.65 12.31 -8.72
C THR A 216 -11.36 10.83 -8.60
N TRP A 217 -11.34 10.33 -7.37
CA TRP A 217 -11.06 8.93 -7.07
C TRP A 217 -12.25 8.01 -7.41
N PRO A 218 -12.00 6.76 -7.81
CA PRO A 218 -13.02 5.72 -7.89
C PRO A 218 -13.79 5.58 -6.57
N THR A 219 -15.06 5.17 -6.66
CA THR A 219 -15.92 4.97 -5.48
C THR A 219 -15.82 3.56 -4.89
N ASP A 220 -15.02 2.68 -5.51
CA ASP A 220 -14.80 1.32 -5.03
C ASP A 220 -14.01 1.33 -3.71
N ASP A 221 -14.27 0.34 -2.86
CA ASP A 221 -13.61 0.18 -1.56
C ASP A 221 -12.09 -0.06 -1.67
N VAL A 222 -11.66 -0.65 -2.79
CA VAL A 222 -10.26 -0.79 -3.17
C VAL A 222 -10.13 -0.45 -4.65
N PHE A 223 -9.18 0.40 -5.00
CA PHE A 223 -8.92 0.74 -6.39
C PHE A 223 -7.45 0.95 -6.70
N VAL A 224 -7.12 0.82 -7.99
CA VAL A 224 -5.81 1.15 -8.56
C VAL A 224 -6.02 1.93 -9.84
N ILE A 225 -5.28 3.02 -9.99
CA ILE A 225 -5.20 3.87 -11.18
C ILE A 225 -3.78 3.79 -11.70
N ALA A 226 -3.62 3.52 -12.99
CA ALA A 226 -2.34 3.53 -13.67
C ALA A 226 -2.38 4.48 -14.87
N SER A 227 -1.32 5.25 -15.06
CA SER A 227 -1.15 6.10 -16.24
C SER A 227 -0.88 5.25 -17.47
N ASN A 228 -1.24 5.76 -18.65
CA ASN A 228 -0.86 5.12 -19.91
C ASN A 228 0.67 5.01 -20.06
N THR A 229 1.42 5.97 -19.51
CA THR A 229 2.88 5.96 -19.51
C THR A 229 3.42 4.78 -18.72
N LEU A 230 2.89 4.52 -17.52
CA LEU A 230 3.24 3.36 -16.70
C LEU A 230 2.97 2.05 -17.43
N LEU A 231 1.79 1.91 -18.02
CA LEU A 231 1.41 0.70 -18.75
C LEU A 231 2.29 0.48 -19.98
N ASN A 232 2.60 1.54 -20.74
CA ASN A 232 3.47 1.47 -21.90
C ASN A 232 4.92 1.12 -21.50
N THR A 233 5.44 1.68 -20.40
CA THR A 233 6.78 1.33 -19.89
C THR A 233 6.84 -0.11 -19.41
N ALA A 234 5.86 -0.56 -18.63
CA ALA A 234 5.77 -1.95 -18.18
C ALA A 234 5.71 -2.93 -19.36
N MET A 235 4.93 -2.59 -20.38
CA MET A 235 4.82 -3.36 -21.61
C MET A 235 6.14 -3.38 -22.40
N ALA A 236 6.80 -2.23 -22.59
CA ALA A 236 8.09 -2.16 -23.28
C ALA A 236 9.15 -3.02 -22.58
N THR A 237 9.21 -2.96 -21.24
CA THR A 237 10.09 -3.80 -20.42
C THR A 237 9.77 -5.29 -20.57
N PHE A 238 8.49 -5.67 -20.50
CA PHE A 238 8.07 -7.06 -20.70
C PHE A 238 8.42 -7.60 -22.10
N LEU A 239 8.36 -6.73 -23.11
CA LEU A 239 8.64 -7.07 -24.50
C LEU A 239 10.14 -7.06 -24.85
N GLN A 240 10.98 -6.43 -24.02
CA GLN A 240 12.43 -6.30 -24.25
C GLN A 240 13.13 -7.64 -24.54
N PRO A 241 12.86 -8.75 -23.83
CA PRO A 241 13.50 -10.05 -24.12
C PRO A 241 13.15 -10.63 -25.49
N TYR A 242 12.04 -10.19 -26.09
CA TYR A 242 11.57 -10.64 -27.41
C TYR A 242 12.07 -9.73 -28.54
N GLN A 243 12.55 -8.52 -28.22
CA GLN A 243 13.20 -7.65 -29.18
C GLN A 243 14.55 -8.26 -29.60
N GLY A 244 14.79 -8.32 -30.90
CA GLY A 244 15.99 -8.95 -31.45
C GLY A 244 16.00 -10.48 -31.38
N HIS A 245 14.93 -11.13 -30.89
CA HIS A 245 14.88 -12.59 -30.84
C HIS A 245 14.97 -13.14 -32.27
N PRO A 246 16.04 -13.90 -32.59
CA PRO A 246 16.25 -14.38 -33.95
C PRO A 246 15.25 -15.50 -34.21
N PHE A 247 14.52 -15.39 -35.30
CA PHE A 247 13.81 -16.52 -35.86
C PHE A 247 14.44 -16.81 -37.22
N SER A 248 14.80 -18.06 -37.40
CA SER A 248 15.31 -18.56 -38.66
C SER A 248 14.70 -19.91 -38.92
N ASP A 249 14.31 -20.13 -40.15
CA ASP A 249 13.93 -21.46 -40.61
C ASP A 249 14.61 -21.71 -41.95
N SER A 250 14.85 -22.98 -42.21
CA SER A 250 15.51 -23.43 -43.43
C SER A 250 14.99 -24.79 -43.83
N GLY A 251 14.86 -25.01 -45.12
CA GLY A 251 14.41 -26.29 -45.65
C GLY A 251 14.96 -26.57 -47.03
N ASP A 252 14.84 -27.82 -47.44
CA ASP A 252 15.20 -28.30 -48.76
C ASP A 252 13.91 -28.71 -49.50
N PHE A 253 13.76 -28.24 -50.74
CA PHE A 253 12.73 -28.74 -51.63
C PHE A 253 13.29 -29.88 -52.50
N LYS A 254 13.26 -31.11 -51.98
CA LYS A 254 13.59 -32.35 -52.71
C LYS A 254 14.97 -32.29 -53.42
N LYS A 255 15.98 -31.67 -52.80
CA LYS A 255 17.33 -31.41 -53.34
C LYS A 255 17.40 -30.49 -54.56
N LEU A 256 16.33 -29.75 -54.84
CA LEU A 256 16.23 -28.84 -55.99
C LEU A 256 16.41 -27.37 -55.60
N ALA A 257 16.14 -27.02 -54.34
CA ALA A 257 16.35 -25.68 -53.82
C ALA A 257 16.46 -25.71 -52.29
N ASP A 258 17.54 -25.12 -51.78
CA ASP A 258 17.63 -24.77 -50.37
C ASP A 258 17.02 -23.38 -50.19
N TRP A 259 16.16 -23.25 -49.18
CA TRP A 259 15.70 -21.96 -48.72
C TRP A 259 16.13 -21.75 -47.27
N SER A 260 16.50 -20.52 -46.96
CA SER A 260 16.63 -20.07 -45.58
C SER A 260 16.07 -18.66 -45.49
N TYR A 261 15.36 -18.40 -44.40
CA TYR A 261 15.11 -17.05 -43.96
C TYR A 261 15.68 -16.88 -42.56
N SER A 262 16.22 -15.71 -42.30
CA SER A 262 16.50 -15.24 -40.96
C SER A 262 15.95 -13.84 -40.80
N GLY A 263 15.36 -13.59 -39.65
CA GLY A 263 14.87 -12.28 -39.27
C GLY A 263 14.92 -12.11 -37.76
N SER A 264 14.72 -10.88 -37.35
CA SER A 264 14.57 -10.53 -35.94
C SER A 264 13.46 -9.49 -35.81
N ILE A 265 12.80 -9.51 -34.64
CA ILE A 265 11.81 -8.49 -34.29
C ILE A 265 12.59 -7.20 -33.98
N SER A 266 12.57 -6.24 -34.90
CA SER A 266 13.41 -5.02 -34.78
C SER A 266 12.83 -3.97 -33.84
N SER A 267 11.51 -3.97 -33.64
CA SER A 267 10.85 -3.23 -32.56
C SER A 267 9.53 -3.91 -32.23
N LEU A 268 9.13 -3.87 -30.96
CA LEU A 268 7.81 -4.32 -30.52
C LEU A 268 7.26 -3.22 -29.61
N SER A 269 6.18 -2.59 -30.03
CA SER A 269 5.47 -1.60 -29.23
C SER A 269 4.06 -2.10 -28.97
N ALA A 270 3.56 -1.90 -27.75
CA ALA A 270 2.17 -2.11 -27.43
C ALA A 270 1.58 -0.85 -26.81
N THR A 271 0.42 -0.44 -27.33
CA THR A 271 -0.34 0.69 -26.81
C THR A 271 -1.65 0.17 -26.23
N VAL A 272 -1.95 0.56 -24.99
CA VAL A 272 -3.21 0.23 -24.32
C VAL A 272 -4.37 0.95 -25.01
N LYS A 273 -5.33 0.19 -25.54
CA LYS A 273 -6.53 0.70 -26.22
C LYS A 273 -7.74 0.81 -25.31
N GLN A 274 -7.89 -0.14 -24.38
CA GLN A 274 -9.03 -0.20 -23.48
C GLN A 274 -8.63 -0.98 -22.22
N VAL A 275 -9.05 -0.46 -21.07
CA VAL A 275 -9.01 -1.15 -19.78
C VAL A 275 -10.47 -1.48 -19.44
N ALA A 276 -10.81 -2.77 -19.49
CA ALA A 276 -12.01 -3.33 -18.87
C ALA A 276 -11.59 -4.03 -17.57
N PRO A 277 -12.46 -4.30 -16.59
CA PRO A 277 -12.04 -4.95 -15.35
C PRO A 277 -11.20 -6.21 -15.66
N LEU A 278 -9.93 -6.16 -15.25
CA LEU A 278 -8.87 -7.17 -15.43
C LEU A 278 -8.38 -7.46 -16.86
N THR A 279 -8.80 -6.71 -17.88
CA THR A 279 -8.37 -6.95 -19.28
C THR A 279 -7.72 -5.71 -19.89
N ILE A 280 -6.44 -5.84 -20.30
CA ILE A 280 -5.69 -4.81 -21.02
C ILE A 280 -5.63 -5.19 -22.50
N ASN A 281 -6.35 -4.44 -23.34
CA ASN A 281 -6.26 -4.61 -24.79
C ASN A 281 -5.05 -3.82 -25.33
N ALA A 282 -4.03 -4.51 -25.84
CA ALA A 282 -2.82 -3.91 -26.39
C ALA A 282 -2.71 -4.15 -27.91
N GLN A 283 -2.37 -3.11 -28.68
CA GLN A 283 -2.03 -3.28 -30.10
C GLN A 283 -0.52 -3.45 -30.27
N LEU A 284 -0.08 -4.61 -30.76
CA LEU A 284 1.32 -4.89 -31.05
C LEU A 284 1.68 -4.44 -32.47
N SER A 285 2.75 -3.64 -32.60
CA SER A 285 3.38 -3.35 -33.90
C SER A 285 4.77 -3.98 -33.94
N ALA A 286 5.06 -4.77 -34.98
CA ALA A 286 6.36 -5.40 -35.19
C ALA A 286 6.97 -5.00 -36.54
N SER A 287 8.24 -4.61 -36.54
CA SER A 287 9.02 -4.39 -37.77
C SER A 287 9.95 -5.57 -38.03
N LEU A 288 9.97 -6.09 -39.26
CA LEU A 288 10.69 -7.30 -39.67
C LEU A 288 11.78 -6.95 -40.68
N ASN A 289 13.01 -7.41 -40.44
CA ASN A 289 14.06 -7.45 -41.46
C ASN A 289 14.26 -8.91 -41.87
N ALA A 290 13.99 -9.24 -43.14
CA ALA A 290 14.17 -10.58 -43.67
C ALA A 290 15.12 -10.53 -44.88
N LYS A 291 16.10 -11.44 -44.92
CA LYS A 291 17.00 -11.63 -46.06
C LYS A 291 16.82 -13.05 -46.59
N ALA A 292 16.48 -13.17 -47.88
CA ALA A 292 16.45 -14.45 -48.59
C ALA A 292 17.61 -14.49 -49.58
N THR A 293 18.35 -15.60 -49.63
CA THR A 293 19.46 -15.79 -50.57
C THR A 293 19.20 -17.07 -51.38
N LEU A 294 19.08 -16.94 -52.70
CA LEU A 294 18.93 -18.09 -53.60
C LEU A 294 20.29 -18.77 -53.82
N THR A 295 20.32 -20.10 -53.87
CA THR A 295 21.52 -20.86 -54.26
C THR A 295 21.79 -20.72 -55.77
N ALA A 296 23.03 -21.01 -56.19
CA ALA A 296 23.42 -20.94 -57.60
C ALA A 296 22.55 -21.82 -58.53
N ALA A 297 22.03 -22.95 -58.03
CA ALA A 297 21.08 -23.80 -58.75
C ALA A 297 19.69 -23.16 -58.88
N GLY A 298 19.22 -22.44 -57.85
CA GLY A 298 17.96 -21.67 -57.89
C GLY A 298 18.01 -20.47 -58.85
N MET A 299 19.19 -19.84 -59.00
CA MET A 299 19.40 -18.80 -60.03
C MET A 299 19.42 -19.40 -61.46
N ALA A 300 19.94 -20.62 -61.64
CA ALA A 300 19.96 -21.29 -62.94
C ALA A 300 18.55 -21.71 -63.43
N LEU A 301 17.66 -22.11 -62.51
CA LEU A 301 16.27 -22.45 -62.85
C LEU A 301 15.43 -21.22 -63.21
N ALA A 302 15.65 -20.10 -62.54
CA ALA A 302 15.01 -18.81 -62.89
C ALA A 302 15.46 -18.29 -64.26
N ALA A 303 16.72 -18.51 -64.64
CA ALA A 303 17.24 -18.19 -65.97
C ALA A 303 16.67 -19.10 -67.07
N ALA A 304 16.49 -20.40 -66.81
CA ALA A 304 15.86 -21.33 -67.74
C ALA A 304 14.36 -21.05 -67.97
N GLY A 305 13.64 -20.60 -66.93
CA GLY A 305 12.24 -20.17 -67.04
C GLY A 305 12.04 -18.91 -67.91
N CYS A 306 12.97 -17.95 -67.86
CA CYS A 306 12.92 -16.75 -68.72
C CYS A 306 13.19 -17.06 -70.21
N ALA A 307 13.95 -18.11 -70.54
CA ALA A 307 14.24 -18.47 -71.93
C ALA A 307 13.04 -19.14 -72.64
N ILE A 308 12.20 -19.88 -71.92
CA ILE A 308 10.98 -20.51 -72.48
C ILE A 308 9.86 -19.48 -72.66
N GLY A 309 9.81 -18.44 -71.81
CA GLY A 309 8.86 -17.34 -71.93
C GLY A 309 9.10 -16.38 -73.11
N ALA A 310 10.31 -16.36 -73.68
CA ALA A 310 10.65 -15.53 -74.84
C ALA A 310 10.43 -16.23 -76.19
N ALA A 311 10.24 -17.55 -76.22
CA ALA A 311 9.99 -18.32 -77.44
C ALA A 311 8.50 -18.59 -77.73
N LEU A 312 7.59 -18.04 -76.89
CA LEU A 312 6.13 -18.14 -77.02
C LEU A 312 5.45 -16.76 -77.14
N LEU A 313 6.22 -15.72 -77.48
CA LEU A 313 5.72 -14.41 -77.93
C LEU A 313 6.02 -14.22 -79.41
#